data_AF-A0A940HPU3-F1
#
_entry.id   AF-A0A940HPU3-F1
#
_cell.length_a   1.000
_cell.length_b   1.000
_cell.length_c   1.000
_cell.angle_alpha   90.00
_cell.angle_beta   90.00
_cell.angle_gamma   90.00
#
_symmetry.space_group_name_H-M   'P 1'
#
loop_
_entity.id
_entity.type
_entity.pdbx_description
1 polymer ?
#
loop_
_entity_poly.entity_id
_entity_poly.type
_entity_poly.pdbx_seq_one_letter_code
_entity_poly.pdbx_strand_id
1 'polypeptide(L)' 'MKRIIIILLVLVAVILSLTACQKEFKCDICGKTKKSRVNVLNLWGTQYEEVCDDCYEKYITSPYYFP' A
#
# COMPACT_ATOMS: atom_id res chain seq x y z
N MET A 1 23.10 -16.25 -26.48
CA MET A 1 21.82 -15.51 -26.62
C MET A 1 20.63 -16.23 -26.01
N LYS A 2 20.28 -17.47 -26.41
CA LYS A 2 19.15 -18.23 -25.83
C LYS A 2 19.20 -18.40 -24.30
N ARG A 3 20.38 -18.63 -23.71
CA ARG A 3 20.55 -18.75 -22.24
C ARG A 3 20.30 -17.45 -21.48
N ILE A 4 20.58 -16.29 -22.09
CA ILE A 4 20.35 -14.97 -21.47
C ILE A 4 18.86 -14.66 -21.40
N ILE A 5 18.11 -15.02 -22.44
CA ILE A 5 16.64 -14.86 -22.49
C ILE A 5 15.97 -15.68 -21.38
N ILE A 6 16.43 -16.92 -21.15
CA ILE A 6 15.91 -17.78 -20.08
C ILE A 6 16.17 -17.17 -18.70
N ILE A 7 17.36 -16.63 -18.46
CA ILE A 7 17.70 -15.98 -17.17
C ILE A 7 16.82 -14.75 -16.92
N LEU A 8 16.57 -13.93 -17.95
CA LEU A 8 15.68 -12.77 -17.85
C LEU A 8 14.24 -13.18 -17.52
N LEU A 9 13.72 -14.23 -18.15
CA LEU A 9 12.36 -14.73 -17.88
C LEU A 9 12.22 -15.25 -16.44
N VAL A 10 13.22 -15.96 -15.92
CA VAL A 10 13.22 -16.45 -14.54
C VAL A 10 13.26 -15.27 -13.55
N LEU A 11 14.07 -14.25 -13.81
CA LEU A 11 14.12 -13.05 -12.97
C LEU A 11 12.76 -12.33 -12.90
N VAL A 12 12.09 -12.16 -14.05
CA VAL A 12 10.76 -11.53 -14.10
C VAL A 12 9.73 -12.35 -13.33
N ALA A 13 9.72 -13.68 -13.47
CA ALA A 13 8.81 -14.56 -12.74
C ALA A 13 9.02 -14.51 -11.21
N VAL A 14 10.28 -14.41 -10.77
CA VAL A 14 10.61 -14.25 -9.35
C VAL A 14 10.09 -12.91 -8.84
N ILE A 15 10.35 -11.80 -9.54
CA ILE A 15 9.89 -10.46 -9.12
C ILE A 15 8.36 -10.40 -9.00
N LEU A 16 7.63 -10.98 -9.95
CA LEU A 16 6.16 -11.05 -9.93
C LEU A 16 5.62 -11.87 -8.74
N SER A 17 6.34 -12.92 -8.35
CA SER A 17 5.96 -13.77 -7.21
C SER A 17 6.13 -13.04 -5.88
N LEU A 18 7.14 -12.18 -5.74
CA LEU A 18 7.37 -11.42 -4.51
C LEU A 18 6.35 -10.27 -4.32
N THR A 19 5.85 -9.65 -5.39
CA THR A 19 4.93 -8.50 -5.28
C THR A 19 3.47 -8.89 -5.02
N ALA A 20 3.09 -10.15 -5.25
CA ALA A 20 1.71 -10.63 -5.07
C ALA A 20 1.30 -10.81 -3.59
N CYS A 21 2.24 -10.79 -2.65
CA CYS A 21 1.98 -10.99 -1.23
C CYS A 21 1.69 -9.67 -0.49
N GLN A 22 0.75 -8.87 -1.00
CA GLN A 22 0.25 -7.72 -0.25
C GLN A 22 -0.89 -8.16 0.67
N LYS A 23 -0.64 -8.10 1.98
CA LYS A 23 -1.64 -8.38 3.01
C LYS A 23 -2.80 -7.38 2.88
N GLU A 24 -4.01 -7.92 2.82
CA GLU A 24 -5.24 -7.12 2.89
C GLU A 24 -5.43 -6.61 4.31
N PHE A 25 -5.76 -5.33 4.44
CA PHE A 25 -6.11 -4.71 5.71
C PHE A 25 -7.32 -3.79 5.54
N LYS A 26 -8.01 -3.50 6.64
CA LYS A 26 -9.18 -2.62 6.62
C LYS A 26 -8.73 -1.22 7.02
N CYS A 27 -8.94 -0.24 6.15
CA CYS A 27 -8.60 1.13 6.48
C CYS A 27 -9.51 1.67 7.59
N ASP A 28 -8.94 2.19 8.69
CA ASP A 28 -9.70 2.75 9.81
C ASP A 28 -10.52 3.98 9.42
N ILE A 29 -10.05 4.73 8.43
CA ILE A 29 -10.68 5.99 8.01
C ILE A 29 -11.84 5.76 7.05
N CYS A 30 -11.62 5.02 5.96
CA CYS A 30 -12.66 4.80 4.95
C CYS A 30 -13.43 3.47 5.13
N GLY A 31 -13.00 2.61 6.06
CA GLY A 31 -13.61 1.31 6.35
C GLY A 31 -13.45 0.24 5.27
N LYS A 32 -12.77 0.55 4.16
CA LYS A 32 -12.59 -0.36 3.01
C LYS A 32 -11.42 -1.29 3.22
N THR A 33 -11.56 -2.53 2.77
CA THR A 33 -10.43 -3.47 2.66
C THR A 33 -9.58 -3.10 1.45
N LYS A 34 -8.27 -2.96 1.63
CA LYS A 34 -7.32 -2.52 0.59
C LYS A 34 -6.08 -3.42 0.63
N LYS A 35 -5.48 -3.65 -0.55
CA LYS A 35 -4.11 -4.17 -0.71
C LYS A 35 -3.21 -2.97 -1.00
N SER A 36 -2.61 -2.41 0.04
CA SER A 36 -1.82 -1.18 -0.04
C SER A 36 -0.82 -1.17 1.14
N ARG A 37 0.03 -0.16 1.22
CA ARG A 37 0.85 0.02 2.42
C ARG A 37 -0.03 0.49 3.57
N VAL A 38 0.27 -0.04 4.76
CA VAL A 38 -0.34 0.40 6.00
C VAL A 38 0.42 1.64 6.47
N ASN A 39 -0.29 2.76 6.60
CA ASN A 39 0.24 4.02 7.11
C ASN A 39 -0.35 4.31 8.50
N VAL A 40 0.43 5.00 9.33
CA VAL A 40 -0.02 5.51 10.62
C VAL A 40 -0.26 7.01 10.49
N LEU A 41 -1.44 7.47 10.93
CA LEU A 41 -1.83 8.87 10.87
C LEU A 41 -2.33 9.33 12.24
N ASN A 42 -1.84 10.47 12.71
CA ASN A 42 -2.35 11.11 13.91
C ASN A 42 -3.21 12.31 13.53
N LEU A 43 -4.51 12.25 13.82
CA LEU A 43 -5.47 13.32 13.58
C LEU A 43 -6.06 13.77 14.91
N TRP A 44 -5.81 15.03 15.28
CA TRP A 44 -6.34 15.66 16.51
C TRP A 44 -6.12 14.83 17.79
N GLY A 45 -4.96 14.18 17.91
CA GLY A 45 -4.62 13.36 19.09
C GLY A 45 -5.19 11.94 19.05
N THR A 46 -5.89 11.57 17.97
CA THR A 46 -6.30 10.18 17.70
C THR A 46 -5.32 9.54 16.73
N GLN A 47 -4.71 8.43 17.14
CA GLN A 47 -3.80 7.64 16.30
C GLN A 47 -4.58 6.57 15.54
N TYR A 48 -4.50 6.61 14.21
CA TYR A 48 -5.02 5.62 13.30
C TYR A 48 -3.85 4.79 12.77
N GLU A 49 -3.83 3.49 13.06
CA GLU A 49 -2.69 2.61 12.75
C GLU A 49 -2.86 1.89 11.41
N GLU A 50 -4.10 1.69 10.95
CA GLU A 50 -4.41 1.03 9.70
C GLU A 50 -4.97 2.01 8.67
N VAL A 51 -4.13 2.88 8.08
CA VAL A 51 -4.56 3.88 7.09
C VAL A 51 -4.06 3.55 5.68
N CYS A 52 -4.97 3.51 4.71
CA CYS A 52 -4.61 3.31 3.31
C CYS A 52 -3.98 4.55 2.67
N ASP A 53 -3.13 4.34 1.66
CA ASP A 53 -2.40 5.42 0.96
C ASP A 53 -3.32 6.56 0.52
N ASP A 54 -4.48 6.25 -0.07
CA ASP A 54 -5.47 7.27 -0.52
C ASP A 54 -5.93 8.20 0.62
N CYS A 55 -6.16 7.65 1.81
CA CYS A 55 -6.59 8.42 2.96
C CYS A 55 -5.41 9.18 3.52
N TYR A 56 -4.28 8.50 3.72
CA TYR A 56 -3.06 9.11 4.23
C TYR A 56 -2.68 10.36 3.42
N GLU A 57 -2.60 10.24 2.10
CA GLU A 57 -2.22 11.33 1.20
C GLU A 57 -3.21 12.51 1.27
N LYS A 58 -4.51 12.23 1.36
CA LYS A 58 -5.55 13.25 1.50
C LYS A 58 -5.38 14.09 2.78
N TYR A 59 -5.09 13.45 3.91
CA TYR A 59 -4.99 14.14 5.20
C TYR A 59 -3.63 14.82 5.42
N ILE A 60 -2.53 14.29 4.87
CA ILE A 60 -1.23 14.98 4.96
C ILE A 60 -1.17 16.23 4.06
N THR A 61 -1.85 16.23 2.91
CA THR A 61 -1.86 17.36 1.97
C THR A 61 -2.88 18.43 2.36
N SER A 62 -3.97 18.03 3.03
CA SER A 62 -4.96 18.96 3.57
C SER A 62 -5.42 18.50 4.95
N PRO A 63 -4.68 18.84 6.02
CA PRO A 63 -5.04 18.46 7.39
C PRO A 63 -6.36 19.09 7.87
N TYR A 64 -6.97 19.97 7.07
CA TYR A 64 -8.24 20.63 7.34
C TYR A 64 -9.43 20.07 6.55
N TYR A 65 -9.23 19.05 5.71
CA TYR A 65 -10.31 18.48 4.89
C TYR A 65 -11.04 17.36 5.64
N PHE A 66 -12.03 17.74 6.43
CA PHE A 66 -12.94 16.84 7.13
C PHE A 66 -14.25 16.71 6.32
N PRO A 67 -14.74 15.50 5.98
CA PRO A 67 -16.13 15.31 5.56
C PRO A 67 -17.10 15.39 6.74
#